data_AF-A0A349W835-F1
#
_entry.id   AF-A0A349W835-F1
#
_cell.length_a   1.000
_cell.length_b   1.000
_cell.length_c   1.000
_cell.angle_alpha   90.00
_cell.angle_beta   90.00
_cell.angle_gamma   90.00
#
_symmetry.space_group_name_H-M   'P 1'
#
loop_
_entity.id
_entity.type
_entity.pdbx_description
1 polymer ?
#
loop_
_entity_poly.entity_id
_entity_poly.type
_entity_poly.pdbx_seq_one_letter_code
_entity_poly.pdbx_strand_id
1 'polypeptide(L)' 'MLKTTANHLFRRLEQLNGIGAALSRERDIERLLENILEAAKALTGADGGTLYRVTDDQAALRFEIMRT' A
#
# COMPACT_ATOMS: atom_id res chain seq x y z
N MET A 1 9.12 22.86 -18.86
CA MET A 1 8.28 22.62 -17.66
C MET A 1 7.23 21.51 -17.87
N LEU A 2 6.34 21.57 -18.88
CA LEU A 2 5.27 20.57 -19.07
C LEU A 2 5.73 19.10 -19.26
N LYS A 3 6.86 18.86 -19.95
CA LYS A 3 7.41 17.50 -20.16
C LYS A 3 7.83 16.80 -18.86
N THR A 4 8.26 17.57 -17.85
CA THR A 4 8.78 17.04 -16.59
C THR A 4 7.66 16.50 -15.72
N THR A 5 6.55 17.24 -15.58
CA THR A 5 5.38 16.82 -14.81
C THR A 5 4.73 15.55 -15.38
N ALA A 6 4.59 15.47 -16.70
CA ALA A 6 4.06 14.27 -17.36
C ALA A 6 4.93 13.04 -17.10
N ASN A 7 6.26 13.18 -17.16
CA ASN A 7 7.19 12.10 -16.83
C ASN A 7 7.10 11.67 -15.36
N HIS A 8 6.91 12.60 -14.42
CA HIS A 8 6.72 12.27 -13.00
C HIS A 8 5.42 11.51 -12.75
N LEU A 9 4.32 11.94 -13.39
CA LEU A 9 3.03 11.25 -13.29
C LEU A 9 3.12 9.84 -13.87
N PHE A 10 3.76 9.69 -15.03
CA PHE A 10 3.95 8.39 -15.68
C PHE A 10 4.74 7.41 -14.79
N ARG A 11 5.85 7.86 -14.18
CA ARG A 11 6.62 7.03 -13.23
C ARG A 11 5.80 6.61 -12.01
N ARG A 12 4.96 7.51 -11.47
CA ARG A 12 4.06 7.16 -10.36
C ARG A 12 3.03 6.12 -10.76
N LEU A 13 2.48 6.22 -11.97
CA LEU A 13 1.54 5.21 -12.49
C LEU A 13 2.21 3.86 -12.69
N GLU A 14 3.43 3.82 -13.24
CA GLU A 14 4.21 2.58 -13.36
C GLU A 14 4.50 1.95 -11.99
N GLN A 15 4.90 2.77 -11.01
CA GLN A 15 5.13 2.33 -9.63
C GLN A 15 3.85 1.75 -9.01
N LEU A 16 2.72 2.45 -9.13
CA LEU A 16 1.42 1.97 -8.62
C LEU A 16 0.98 0.67 -9.30
N ASN A 17 1.18 0.55 -10.61
CA ASN A 17 0.84 -0.67 -11.33
C ASN A 17 1.72 -1.85 -10.91
N GLY A 18 3.02 -1.62 -10.72
CA GLY A 18 3.95 -2.64 -10.22
C GLY A 18 3.57 -3.13 -8.83
N ILE A 19 3.25 -2.20 -7.91
CA ILE A 19 2.74 -2.50 -6.57
C ILE A 19 1.45 -3.33 -6.68
N GLY A 20 0.44 -2.84 -7.42
CA GLY A 20 -0.85 -3.53 -7.56
C GLY A 20 -0.71 -4.94 -8.14
N ALA A 21 0.17 -5.13 -9.13
CA ALA A 21 0.42 -6.44 -9.73
C ALA A 21 1.16 -7.42 -8.81
N ALA A 22 2.02 -6.92 -7.90
CA ALA A 22 2.67 -7.73 -6.88
C ALA A 22 1.66 -8.15 -5.79
N LEU A 23 0.88 -7.19 -5.28
CA LEU A 23 -0.16 -7.42 -4.28
C LEU A 23 -1.20 -8.43 -4.78
N SER A 24 -1.64 -8.31 -6.04
CA SER A 24 -2.68 -9.17 -6.62
C SER A 24 -2.24 -10.64 -6.79
N ARG A 25 -0.94 -10.93 -6.76
CA ARG A 25 -0.40 -12.31 -6.86
C ARG A 25 -0.09 -12.91 -5.50
N GLU A 26 0.00 -12.09 -4.45
CA GLU A 26 0.29 -12.56 -3.11
C GLU A 26 -0.91 -13.32 -2.54
N ARG A 27 -0.65 -14.52 -2.02
CA ARG A 27 -1.68 -15.41 -1.46
C ARG A 27 -1.59 -15.51 0.05
N ASP A 28 -0.42 -15.19 0.61
CA ASP A 28 -0.21 -15.12 2.04
C ASP A 28 -0.77 -13.79 2.56
N ILE A 29 -1.79 -13.87 3.42
CA ILE A 29 -2.47 -12.68 3.94
C ILE A 29 -1.53 -11.81 4.79
N GLU A 30 -0.63 -12.40 5.59
CA GLU A 30 0.27 -11.62 6.44
C GLU A 30 1.25 -10.82 5.59
N ARG A 31 1.84 -11.48 4.58
CA ARG A 31 2.74 -10.82 3.61
C ARG A 31 2.01 -9.79 2.77
N LEU A 32 0.77 -10.05 2.39
CA LEU A 32 -0.04 -9.10 1.64
C LEU A 32 -0.25 -7.82 2.46
N LEU A 33 -0.64 -7.94 3.73
CA LEU A 33 -0.88 -6.79 4.60
C LEU A 33 0.41 -5.99 4.83
N GLU A 34 1.54 -6.67 5.03
CA GLU A 34 2.85 -6.03 5.13
C GLU A 34 3.21 -5.24 3.86
N ASN A 35 3.07 -5.87 2.68
CA ASN A 35 3.34 -5.22 1.40
C ASN A 35 2.43 -4.00 1.16
N ILE A 36 1.15 -4.07 1.57
CA ILE A 36 0.22 -2.94 1.50
C ILE A 36 0.71 -1.78 2.37
N LEU A 37 1.09 -2.06 3.62
CA LEU A 37 1.50 -1.04 4.57
C LEU A 37 2.81 -0.35 4.14
N GLU A 38 3.80 -1.12 3.69
CA GLU A 38 5.06 -0.57 3.19
C GLU A 38 4.87 0.24 1.90
N ALA A 39 4.03 -0.24 0.97
CA ALA A 39 3.67 0.53 -0.22
C ALA A 39 2.98 1.85 0.13
N ALA A 40 2.05 1.84 1.09
CA ALA A 40 1.35 3.04 1.55
C ALA A 40 2.32 4.05 2.19
N LYS A 41 3.25 3.59 3.05
CA LYS A 41 4.30 4.44 3.64
C LYS A 41 5.16 5.08 2.56
N ALA A 42 5.66 4.29 1.61
CA ALA A 42 6.50 4.78 0.52
C ALA A 42 5.78 5.81 -0.38
N LEU A 43 4.48 5.62 -0.63
CA LEU A 43 3.68 6.53 -1.45
C LEU A 43 3.33 7.84 -0.73
N THR A 44 3.08 7.77 0.57
CA THR A 44 2.66 8.93 1.39
C THR A 44 3.85 9.68 2.00
N GLY A 45 5.03 9.06 2.04
CA GLY A 45 6.19 9.57 2.77
C GLY A 45 6.03 9.49 4.28
N ALA A 46 5.22 8.54 4.77
CA ALA A 46 4.98 8.36 6.19
C ALA A 46 6.13 7.59 6.85
N ASP A 47 6.52 8.03 8.04
CA ASP A 47 7.54 7.37 8.86
C ASP A 47 7.04 6.03 9.44
N GLY A 48 5.73 5.84 9.53
CA GLY A 48 5.13 4.62 10.05
C GLY A 48 3.66 4.50 9.70
N GLY A 49 3.07 3.38 10.10
CA GLY A 49 1.65 3.14 9.93
C GLY A 49 1.17 1.86 10.60
N THR A 50 -0.15 1.73 10.66
CA THR A 50 -0.85 0.57 11.21
C THR A 50 -1.90 0.11 10.21
N LEU A 51 -2.16 -1.19 10.15
CA LEU A 51 -3.21 -1.77 9.33
C LEU A 51 -4.19 -2.52 10.23
N TYR A 52 -5.47 -2.23 10.05
CA TYR A 52 -6.56 -2.89 10.72
C TYR A 52 -7.49 -3.54 9.70
N ARG A 53 -8.00 -4.72 10.01
CA ARG A 53 -9.10 -5.33 9.27
C ARG A 53 -10.42 -5.06 9.98
N VAL A 54 -11.44 -4.76 9.20
CA VAL A 54 -12.81 -4.73 9.70
C VAL A 54 -13.22 -6.16 10.03
N THR A 55 -13.84 -6.37 11.20
CA THR A 55 -14.41 -7.67 11.57
C THR A 55 -15.57 -8.05 10.66
N ASP A 56 -15.89 -9.34 10.55
CA ASP A 56 -16.92 -9.81 9.60
C ASP A 56 -18.32 -9.21 9.90
N ASP A 57 -18.58 -8.90 11.18
CA ASP A 57 -19.80 -8.20 11.65
C ASP A 57 -19.75 -6.68 11.47
N GLN A 58 -18.64 -6.14 10.97
CA GLN A 58 -18.37 -4.70 10.80
C GLN A 58 -18.48 -3.86 12.08
N ALA A 59 -18.46 -4.48 13.25
CA ALA A 59 -18.63 -3.80 14.53
C ALA A 59 -17.30 -3.34 15.16
N ALA A 60 -16.17 -3.87 14.70
CA ALA A 60 -14.86 -3.60 15.27
C ALA A 60 -13.73 -3.58 14.23
N LEU A 61 -12.59 -3.04 14.66
CA LEU A 61 -11.33 -3.09 13.93
C LEU A 61 -10.40 -4.08 14.63
N ARG A 62 -10.00 -5.12 13.91
CA ARG A 62 -8.94 -6.04 14.32
C ARG A 62 -7.60 -5.45 13.91
N PHE A 63 -6.73 -5.25 14.88
CA PHE A 63 -5.34 -4.90 14.61
C PHE A 63 -4.65 -6.07 13.90
N GLU A 64 -3.96 -5.79 12.80
CA GLU A 64 -3.16 -6.80 12.08
C GLU A 64 -1.67 -6.53 12.25
N ILE A 65 -1.20 -5.33 11.88
CA ILE A 65 0.24 -5.01 11.85
C ILE A 65 0.52 -3.52 12.12
N MET A 66 1.76 -3.25 12.56
CA MET A 66 2.35 -1.91 12.68
C MET A 66 3.77 -1.94 12.12
N ARG A 67 4.16 -0.88 11.39
CA ARG A 67 5.52 -0.68 10.88
C ARG A 67 5.96 0.77 11.10
N THR A 68 7.24 0.95 11.39
CA THR A 68 7.93 2.25 11.48
C THR A 68 9.10 2.29 10.50
#